data_AF-A0A7C5DS74-F1
#
_entry.id   AF-A0A7C5DS74-F1
#
_cell.length_a   1.000
_cell.length_b   1.000
_cell.length_c   1.000
_cell.angle_alpha   90.00
_cell.angle_beta   90.00
_cell.angle_gamma   90.00
#
_symmetry.space_group_name_H-M   'P 1'
#
loop_
_entity.id
_entity.type
_entity.pdbx_description
1 polymer ?
#
loop_
_entity_poly.entity_id
_entity_poly.type
_entity_poly.pdbx_seq_one_letter_code
_entity_poly.pdbx_strand_id
1 'polypeptide(L)'
;MIIGLDIDGTITKFSRLKARFWWCKKIPWYFYLGLFLVPPKKETVEIVKERKQKGDTIIFISARPEKMRRATELYLRKHKIPYDKIFLVGLGKGAEDRKKEIIKREGVEIYIDHNDN
;
A
#
# COMPACT_ATOMS: atom_id res chain seq x y z
N MET A 1 2.12 16.20 9.80
CA MET A 1 1.80 16.21 8.36
C MET A 1 1.00 14.97 7.99
N ILE A 2 0.33 14.97 6.84
CA ILE A 2 -0.33 13.78 6.29
C ILE A 2 0.53 13.19 5.18
N ILE A 3 1.04 11.98 5.40
CA ILE A 3 1.90 11.25 4.46
C ILE A 3 1.11 10.08 3.87
N GLY A 4 0.97 10.08 2.55
CA GLY A 4 0.38 8.99 1.78
C GLY A 4 1.45 8.06 1.24
N LEU A 5 1.22 6.75 1.27
CA LEU A 5 2.15 5.76 0.69
C LEU A 5 1.41 4.71 -0.15
N ASP A 6 1.99 4.33 -1.30
CA ASP A 6 1.61 3.06 -1.95
C ASP A 6 2.14 1.86 -1.15
N ILE A 7 1.60 0.66 -1.43
CA ILE A 7 2.01 -0.58 -0.77
C ILE A 7 2.87 -1.43 -1.70
N ASP A 8 2.40 -1.70 -2.91
CA ASP A 8 3.10 -2.54 -3.88
C ASP A 8 4.26 -1.75 -4.51
N GLY A 9 5.47 -2.28 -4.46
CA GLY A 9 6.68 -1.57 -4.91
C GLY A 9 7.25 -0.55 -3.91
N THR A 10 6.44 0.05 -3.04
CA THR A 10 6.90 1.01 -2.02
C THR A 10 7.20 0.35 -0.68
N ILE A 11 6.23 -0.31 -0.06
CA ILE A 11 6.42 -1.02 1.21
C ILE A 11 6.89 -2.45 0.98
N THR A 12 6.35 -3.10 -0.04
CA THR A 12 6.70 -4.49 -0.38
C THR A 12 7.82 -4.50 -1.40
N LYS A 13 8.71 -5.50 -1.35
CA LYS A 13 9.69 -5.77 -2.43
C LYS A 13 9.05 -6.37 -3.69
N PHE A 14 7.73 -6.40 -3.77
CA PHE A 14 6.99 -6.98 -4.87
C PHE A 14 6.77 -5.91 -5.94
N SER A 15 7.28 -6.12 -7.16
CA SER A 15 7.14 -5.13 -8.23
C SER A 15 5.67 -4.96 -8.64
N ARG A 16 5.28 -3.73 -8.97
CA ARG A 16 3.92 -3.38 -9.42
C ARG A 16 3.48 -4.24 -10.61
N LEU A 17 4.38 -4.55 -11.54
CA LEU A 17 4.11 -5.40 -12.70
C LEU A 17 3.70 -6.84 -12.32
N LYS A 18 4.42 -7.46 -11.38
CA LYS A 18 4.12 -8.82 -10.88
C LYS A 18 2.83 -8.83 -10.07
N ALA A 19 2.59 -7.75 -9.32
CA ALA A 19 1.35 -7.53 -8.60
C ALA A 19 0.16 -7.44 -9.55
N ARG A 20 0.23 -6.59 -10.57
CA ARG A 20 -0.82 -6.41 -11.57
C ARG A 20 -1.15 -7.72 -12.29
N PHE A 21 -0.15 -8.51 -12.64
CA PHE A 21 -0.34 -9.82 -13.26
C PHE A 21 -1.13 -10.79 -12.35
N TRP A 22 -0.77 -10.85 -11.07
CA TRP A 22 -1.46 -11.70 -10.09
C TRP A 22 -2.87 -11.22 -9.76
N TRP A 23 -3.08 -9.91 -9.63
CA TRP A 23 -4.33 -9.34 -9.18
C TRP A 23 -5.42 -9.26 -10.26
N CYS A 24 -5.05 -9.27 -11.55
CA CYS A 24 -6.00 -9.24 -12.67
C CYS A 24 -6.71 -10.58 -12.92
N LYS A 25 -6.18 -11.70 -12.41
CA LYS A 25 -6.88 -12.99 -12.50
C LYS A 25 -7.91 -13.07 -11.38
N LYS A 26 -9.05 -13.76 -11.59
CA LYS A 26 -10.04 -14.11 -10.54
C LYS A 26 -9.42 -15.14 -9.57
N ILE A 27 -8.30 -14.78 -8.96
CA ILE A 27 -7.53 -15.67 -8.11
C ILE A 27 -8.26 -15.81 -6.77
N PRO A 28 -8.41 -17.06 -6.27
CA PRO A 28 -8.95 -17.32 -4.95
C PRO A 28 -8.20 -16.60 -3.83
N TRP A 29 -8.90 -16.29 -2.74
CA TRP A 29 -8.39 -15.46 -1.65
C TRP A 29 -7.12 -16.01 -0.98
N TYR A 30 -6.91 -17.33 -0.98
CA TYR A 30 -5.75 -17.96 -0.35
C TYR A 30 -4.43 -17.69 -1.08
N PHE A 31 -4.46 -17.32 -2.35
CA PHE A 31 -3.24 -16.86 -3.04
C PHE A 31 -2.70 -15.54 -2.47
N TYR A 32 -3.55 -14.77 -1.76
CA TYR A 32 -3.10 -13.61 -1.00
C TYR A 32 -2.26 -13.99 0.24
N LEU A 33 -2.22 -15.27 0.65
CA LEU A 33 -1.26 -15.75 1.65
C LEU A 33 0.18 -15.59 1.18
N GLY A 34 0.43 -15.64 -0.13
CA GLY A 34 1.75 -15.40 -0.71
C GLY A 34 2.32 -14.02 -0.34
N LEU A 35 1.46 -13.04 -0.04
CA LEU A 35 1.87 -11.73 0.45
C LEU A 35 2.68 -11.83 1.77
N PHE A 36 2.34 -12.78 2.64
CA PHE A 36 3.03 -12.96 3.92
C PHE A 36 4.47 -13.46 3.78
N LEU A 37 4.84 -13.99 2.60
CA LEU A 37 6.19 -14.43 2.27
C LEU A 37 7.03 -13.29 1.71
N VAL A 38 6.42 -12.18 1.30
CA VAL A 38 7.14 -11.04 0.75
C VAL A 38 7.69 -10.21 1.90
N PRO A 39 9.01 -10.03 2.04
CA PRO A 39 9.55 -9.15 3.07
C PRO A 39 9.29 -7.67 2.68
N PRO A 40 9.03 -6.79 3.67
CA PRO A 40 8.94 -5.36 3.40
C PRO A 40 10.31 -4.76 3.06
N LYS A 41 10.32 -3.62 2.37
CA LYS A 41 11.49 -2.75 2.20
C LYS A 41 11.80 -2.12 3.57
N LYS A 42 12.94 -2.51 4.17
CA LYS A 42 13.32 -2.09 5.53
C LYS A 42 13.40 -0.58 5.65
N GLU A 43 14.08 0.07 4.70
CA GLU A 43 14.23 1.53 4.62
C GLU A 43 12.88 2.25 4.71
N THR A 44 11.90 1.83 3.89
CA THR A 44 10.57 2.46 3.89
C THR A 44 9.82 2.21 5.19
N VAL A 45 9.95 1.02 5.80
CA VAL A 45 9.34 0.72 7.10
C VAL A 45 9.95 1.56 8.22
N GLU A 46 11.25 1.78 8.20
CA GLU A 46 11.96 2.61 9.16
C GLU A 46 11.50 4.08 9.05
N ILE A 47 11.42 4.61 7.83
CA ILE A 47 10.88 5.95 7.57
C ILE A 47 9.45 6.07 8.11
N VAL A 48 8.56 5.12 7.79
CA VAL A 48 7.16 5.15 8.28
C VAL A 48 7.10 5.16 9.81
N LYS A 49 7.92 4.36 10.48
CA LYS A 49 7.97 4.31 11.95
C LYS A 49 8.47 5.61 12.54
N GLU A 50 9.55 6.16 11.99
CA GLU A 50 10.13 7.43 12.44
C GLU A 50 9.12 8.59 12.27
N ARG A 51 8.49 8.69 11.10
CA ARG A 51 7.46 9.71 10.84
C ARG A 51 6.26 9.54 11.77
N LYS A 52 5.84 8.30 12.06
CA LYS A 52 4.78 8.05 13.03
C LYS A 52 5.16 8.50 14.44
N GLN A 53 6.40 8.22 14.87
CA GLN A 53 6.92 8.69 16.18
C GLN A 53 6.97 10.21 16.28
N LYS A 54 7.21 10.91 15.16
CA LYS A 54 7.16 12.38 15.07
C LYS A 54 5.74 12.96 15.06
N GLY A 55 4.70 12.12 15.14
CA GLY A 55 3.31 12.56 15.19
C GLY A 55 2.63 12.74 13.83
N ASP A 56 3.24 12.28 12.73
CA ASP A 56 2.58 12.32 11.42
C ASP A 56 1.43 11.34 11.30
N THR A 57 0.48 11.69 10.43
CA THR A 57 -0.58 10.80 9.99
C THR A 57 -0.08 9.99 8.79
N ILE A 58 -0.16 8.67 8.88
CA ILE A 58 0.28 7.73 7.86
C ILE A 58 -0.94 7.10 7.20
N ILE A 59 -1.13 7.35 5.90
CA ILE A 59 -2.23 6.83 5.11
C ILE A 59 -1.69 5.92 3.99
N PHE A 60 -2.14 4.67 3.96
CA PHE A 60 -1.87 3.80 2.82
C PHE A 60 -2.92 3.99 1.72
N ILE A 61 -2.47 4.18 0.48
CA ILE A 61 -3.32 4.37 -0.69
C ILE A 61 -2.82 3.43 -1.80
N SER A 62 -3.54 2.33 -2.03
CA SER A 62 -3.06 1.26 -2.91
C SER A 62 -4.07 0.85 -3.96
N ALA A 63 -3.57 0.43 -5.12
CA ALA A 63 -4.37 -0.11 -6.20
C ALA A 63 -4.80 -1.57 -5.97
N ARG A 64 -4.45 -2.17 -4.82
CA ARG A 64 -4.99 -3.48 -4.45
C ARG A 64 -6.52 -3.44 -4.41
N PRO A 65 -7.21 -4.51 -4.80
CA PRO A 65 -8.67 -4.59 -4.72
C PRO A 65 -9.12 -4.70 -3.26
N GLU A 66 -10.30 -4.18 -2.95
CA GLU A 66 -10.88 -4.14 -1.61
C GLU A 66 -10.97 -5.53 -0.94
N LYS A 67 -11.19 -6.60 -1.73
CA LYS A 67 -11.15 -8.00 -1.24
C LYS A 67 -9.83 -8.40 -0.56
N MET A 68 -8.75 -7.65 -0.78
CA MET A 68 -7.44 -7.86 -0.16
C MET A 68 -7.23 -7.08 1.14
N ARG A 69 -8.23 -6.33 1.63
CA ARG A 69 -8.11 -5.53 2.87
C ARG A 69 -7.57 -6.34 4.03
N ARG A 70 -8.26 -7.44 4.38
CA ARG A 70 -7.86 -8.31 5.49
C ARG A 70 -6.42 -8.83 5.34
N ALA A 71 -6.05 -9.32 4.16
CA ALA A 71 -4.69 -9.82 3.92
C ALA A 71 -3.63 -8.70 4.04
N THR A 72 -3.96 -7.50 3.57
CA THR A 72 -3.07 -6.33 3.62
C THR A 72 -2.89 -5.83 5.05
N GLU A 73 -3.97 -5.70 5.82
CA GLU A 73 -3.90 -5.29 7.22
C GLU A 73 -3.15 -6.31 8.08
N LEU A 74 -3.37 -7.61 7.85
CA LEU A 74 -2.62 -8.67 8.52
C LEU A 74 -1.12 -8.61 8.18
N TYR A 75 -0.77 -8.32 6.93
CA TYR A 75 0.61 -8.12 6.51
C TYR A 75 1.25 -6.93 7.25
N LEU A 76 0.60 -5.76 7.24
CA LEU A 76 1.09 -4.57 7.95
C LEU A 76 1.28 -4.85 9.44
N ARG A 77 0.31 -5.54 10.06
CA ARG A 77 0.37 -5.94 11.47
C ARG A 77 1.51 -6.91 11.76
N LYS A 78 1.69 -7.97 10.96
CA LYS A 78 2.79 -8.93 11.10
C LYS A 78 4.14 -8.23 11.09
N HIS A 79 4.31 -7.25 10.20
CA HIS A 79 5.55 -6.50 10.06
C HIS A 79 5.66 -5.27 10.97
N LYS A 80 4.68 -5.08 11.88
CA LYS A 80 4.61 -3.95 12.82
C LYS A 80 4.76 -2.59 12.11
N ILE A 81 4.09 -2.44 10.96
CA ILE A 81 4.08 -1.21 10.16
C ILE A 81 2.91 -0.37 10.64
N PRO A 82 3.15 0.78 11.29
CA PRO A 82 2.08 1.63 11.81
C PRO A 82 1.38 2.39 10.68
N TYR A 83 0.07 2.60 10.81
CA TYR A 83 -0.74 3.43 9.92
C TYR A 83 -2.02 3.90 10.61
N ASP A 84 -2.64 4.94 10.08
CA ASP A 84 -3.89 5.51 10.56
C ASP A 84 -5.07 5.13 9.67
N LYS A 85 -4.87 5.14 8.34
CA LYS A 85 -5.90 4.80 7.36
C LYS A 85 -5.34 3.95 6.22
N ILE A 86 -6.22 3.18 5.58
CA ILE A 86 -5.90 2.41 4.38
C ILE A 86 -7.04 2.43 3.36
N PHE A 87 -6.73 2.91 2.16
CA PHE A 87 -7.63 2.99 1.02
C PHE A 87 -7.15 2.04 -0.08
N LEU A 88 -8.02 1.09 -0.45
CA LEU A 88 -7.77 0.10 -1.50
C LEU A 88 -8.68 0.41 -2.69
N VAL A 89 -8.16 1.14 -3.68
CA VAL A 89 -8.97 1.70 -4.77
C VAL A 89 -9.22 0.71 -5.92
N GLY A 90 -8.65 -0.49 -5.85
CA GLY A 90 -8.72 -1.49 -6.89
C GLY A 90 -7.94 -1.15 -8.17
N LEU A 91 -7.60 -2.21 -8.91
CA LEU A 91 -6.86 -2.12 -10.16
C LEU A 91 -7.74 -1.68 -11.33
N GLY A 92 -7.10 -1.44 -12.46
CA GLY A 92 -7.74 -1.21 -13.75
C GLY A 92 -7.64 0.24 -14.21
N LYS A 93 -8.38 0.58 -15.27
CA LYS A 93 -8.44 1.94 -15.80
C LYS A 93 -8.95 2.89 -14.71
N GLY A 94 -8.28 4.04 -14.56
CA GLY A 94 -8.59 5.04 -13.55
C GLY A 94 -8.13 4.72 -12.12
N ALA A 95 -7.34 3.66 -11.88
CA ALA A 95 -6.79 3.40 -10.54
C ALA A 95 -5.94 4.57 -10.03
N GLU A 96 -5.09 5.14 -10.88
CA GLU A 96 -4.29 6.32 -10.56
C GLU A 96 -5.16 7.55 -10.27
N ASP A 97 -6.24 7.76 -11.03
CA ASP A 97 -7.16 8.88 -10.79
C ASP A 97 -7.89 8.74 -9.45
N ARG A 98 -8.33 7.51 -9.12
CA ARG A 98 -8.91 7.21 -7.80
C ARG A 98 -7.90 7.43 -6.68
N LYS A 99 -6.62 7.07 -6.86
CA LYS A 99 -5.57 7.38 -5.87
C LYS A 99 -5.44 8.90 -5.68
N LYS A 100 -5.36 9.66 -6.77
CA LYS A 100 -5.27 11.15 -6.74
C LYS A 100 -6.47 11.79 -6.04
N GLU A 101 -7.67 11.26 -6.24
CA GLU A 101 -8.88 11.72 -5.55
C GLU A 101 -8.75 11.54 -4.03
N ILE A 102 -8.29 10.36 -3.58
CA ILE A 102 -8.05 10.09 -2.16
C ILE A 102 -6.95 11.01 -1.61
N ILE A 103 -5.83 11.17 -2.32
CA ILE A 103 -4.72 12.06 -1.92
C ILE A 103 -5.26 13.48 -1.68
N LYS A 104 -6.05 14.01 -2.63
CA LYS A 104 -6.65 15.34 -2.50
C LYS A 104 -7.67 15.41 -1.36
N ARG A 105 -8.55 14.43 -1.26
CA ARG A 105 -9.63 14.40 -0.25
C ARG A 105 -9.09 14.31 1.17
N GLU A 106 -8.05 13.50 1.39
CA GLU A 106 -7.46 13.31 2.72
C GLU A 106 -6.42 14.39 3.07
N GLY A 107 -6.16 15.36 2.18
CA GLY A 107 -5.17 16.41 2.42
C GLY A 107 -3.73 15.88 2.54
N VAL A 108 -3.39 14.84 1.78
CA VAL A 108 -2.04 14.28 1.77
C VAL A 108 -1.05 15.32 1.24
N GLU A 109 -0.06 15.67 2.06
CA GLU A 109 0.95 16.67 1.74
C GLU A 109 2.12 16.06 0.96
N ILE A 110 2.50 14.83 1.32
CA ILE A 110 3.57 14.07 0.66
C ILE A 110 3.02 12.70 0.30
N TYR A 111 3.09 12.33 -0.98
CA TYR A 111 2.72 11.00 -1.45
C TYR A 111 3.96 10.26 -1.98
N ILE A 112 4.26 9.11 -1.37
CA ILE A 112 5.39 8.25 -1.72
C ILE A 112 4.87 7.09 -2.57
N ASP A 113 5.27 7.08 -3.83
CA ASP A 113 4.97 6.00 -4.78
C ASP A 113 6.26 5.51 -5.43
N HIS A 114 6.33 4.22 -5.71
CA HIS A 114 7.39 3.66 -6.51
C HIS A 114 6.97 3.74 -7.97
N ASN A 115 7.55 4.70 -8.69
CA ASN A 115 7.55 4.67 -10.15
C ASN A 115 8.63 3.67 -10.60
N ASP A 116 8.19 2.62 -11.28
CA ASP A 116 9.07 1.77 -12.09
C ASP A 116 9.52 2.61 -13.31
N ASN A 117 10.44 3.56 -13.11
CA ASN A 117 11.21 4.22 -14.18
C ASN A 117 12.64 3.71 -14.14
#